data_AF-A0A0Q5KVE2-F1
#
_entry.id   AF-A0A0Q5KVE2-F1
#
_cell.length_a   1.000
_cell.length_b   1.000
_cell.length_c   1.000
_cell.angle_alpha   90.00
_cell.angle_beta   90.00
_cell.angle_gamma   90.00
#
_symmetry.space_group_name_H-M   'P 1'
#
loop_
_entity.id
_entity.type
_entity.pdbx_description
1 polymer ?
#
loop_
_entity_poly.entity_id
_entity_poly.type
_entity_poly.pdbx_seq_one_letter_code
_entity_poly.pdbx_strand_id
1 'polypeptide(L)'
;MSDPAGPPSTITPSTATPQHQAAAPGRVRAAVVTISDTRTPETDTSGGYLRAQLLAAGHEVTGHIIVRDDAVEIRSALVRLMQGCDIVITSGGTGIAGRDVTIPVVESLIVKPIPGFGELFRMLSYAQVGGAAMLSRALGGLTRGALLFALPGSLNAVQTAWEGLLRDQLGHLVFEVARQGQPGAAAPRPGQLGRHANTAGAQLARQEE
;
A
#
# COMPACT_ATOMS: atom_id res chain seq x y z
N MET A 1 19.74 -46.76 -12.37
CA MET A 1 19.19 -45.61 -13.12
C MET A 1 18.31 -44.88 -12.13
N SER A 2 18.91 -43.94 -11.42
CA SER A 2 18.34 -43.36 -10.20
C SER A 2 18.45 -41.85 -10.33
N ASP A 3 17.32 -41.16 -10.37
CA ASP A 3 17.18 -39.87 -9.68
C ASP A 3 15.69 -39.59 -9.44
N PRO A 4 15.18 -39.62 -8.20
CA PRO A 4 13.86 -39.10 -7.89
C PRO A 4 13.99 -37.59 -7.65
N ALA A 5 13.24 -36.80 -8.42
CA ALA A 5 13.16 -35.35 -8.28
C ALA A 5 12.99 -34.93 -6.81
N GLY A 6 13.96 -34.18 -6.30
CA GLY A 6 13.90 -33.58 -4.96
C GLY A 6 12.75 -32.59 -4.83
N PRO A 7 12.29 -32.31 -3.59
CA PRO A 7 11.19 -31.37 -3.36
C PRO A 7 11.55 -29.96 -3.87
N PRO A 8 10.56 -29.17 -4.32
CA PRO A 8 10.82 -27.81 -4.79
C PRO A 8 11.45 -26.99 -3.67
N SER A 9 12.60 -26.39 -3.96
CA SER A 9 13.29 -25.48 -3.06
C SER A 9 12.33 -24.39 -2.57
N THR A 10 12.06 -24.36 -1.27
CA THR A 10 11.36 -23.27 -0.60
C THR A 10 12.10 -21.97 -0.89
N ILE A 11 11.51 -21.13 -1.76
CA ILE A 11 11.94 -19.75 -1.94
C ILE A 11 11.66 -19.05 -0.61
N THR A 12 12.66 -18.98 0.25
CA THR A 12 12.61 -18.12 1.42
C THR A 12 12.67 -16.70 0.88
N PRO A 13 11.67 -15.84 1.12
CA PRO A 13 11.78 -14.45 0.71
C PRO A 13 13.03 -13.88 1.35
N SER A 14 13.93 -13.35 0.53
CA SER A 14 15.04 -12.54 1.02
C SER A 14 14.40 -11.39 1.78
N THR A 15 14.49 -11.43 3.11
CA THR A 15 14.23 -10.26 3.94
C THR A 15 15.11 -9.16 3.36
N ALA A 16 14.49 -8.11 2.81
CA ALA A 16 15.21 -6.90 2.47
C ALA A 16 16.19 -6.60 3.60
N THR A 17 17.46 -6.41 3.25
CA THR A 17 18.58 -6.32 4.20
C THR A 17 18.17 -5.54 5.46
N PRO A 18 18.39 -6.06 6.68
CA PRO A 18 17.92 -5.45 7.95
C PRO A 18 18.25 -3.96 8.11
N GLN A 19 19.22 -3.46 7.34
CA GLN A 19 19.72 -2.11 7.37
C GLN A 19 18.80 -1.05 6.74
N HIS A 20 17.78 -1.44 5.94
CA HIS A 20 16.86 -0.46 5.30
C HIS A 20 15.52 -0.28 6.02
N GLN A 21 15.09 -1.25 6.83
CA GLN A 21 13.84 -1.14 7.63
C GLN A 21 13.96 -0.13 8.77
N ALA A 22 15.17 0.05 9.32
CA ALA A 22 15.44 0.91 10.49
C ALA A 22 15.34 2.42 10.20
N ALA A 23 15.24 2.84 8.94
CA ALA A 23 15.13 4.25 8.54
C ALA A 23 13.72 4.66 8.05
N ALA A 24 12.77 3.71 8.01
CA ALA A 24 11.41 3.98 7.56
C ALA A 24 10.69 4.90 8.55
N PRO A 25 9.89 5.89 8.09
CA PRO A 25 9.10 6.73 8.98
C PRO A 25 8.19 5.86 9.84
N GLY A 26 8.27 6.00 11.16
CA GLY A 26 7.47 5.23 12.11
C GLY A 26 5.96 5.49 12.03
N ARG A 27 5.53 6.47 11.21
CA ARG A 27 4.13 6.83 10.97
C ARG A 27 3.94 7.28 9.52
N VAL A 28 3.04 6.61 8.81
CA VAL A 28 2.59 6.98 7.45
C VAL A 28 1.21 7.63 7.56
N ARG A 29 0.92 8.61 6.72
CA ARG A 29 -0.45 9.15 6.55
C ARG A 29 -1.15 8.45 5.41
N ALA A 30 -2.22 7.73 5.72
CA ALA A 30 -2.99 6.97 4.76
C ALA A 30 -4.42 7.49 4.65
N ALA A 31 -4.98 7.43 3.45
CA ALA A 31 -6.41 7.59 3.23
C ALA A 31 -7.02 6.30 2.69
N VAL A 32 -8.25 6.01 3.10
CA VAL A 32 -9.04 4.85 2.67
C VAL A 32 -10.24 5.32 1.86
N VAL A 33 -10.42 4.75 0.66
CA VAL A 33 -11.55 5.05 -0.22
C VAL A 33 -12.29 3.77 -0.58
N THR A 34 -13.52 3.65 -0.10
CA THR A 34 -14.41 2.55 -0.50
C THR A 34 -15.21 2.99 -1.71
N ILE A 35 -15.15 2.21 -2.79
CA ILE A 35 -15.85 2.48 -4.05
C ILE A 35 -17.02 1.51 -4.13
N SER A 36 -18.23 2.02 -3.92
CA SER A 36 -19.43 1.19 -3.88
C SER A 36 -20.73 1.99 -4.05
N ASP A 37 -21.66 1.41 -4.80
CA ASP A 37 -23.02 1.93 -4.94
C ASP A 37 -23.97 1.49 -3.81
N THR A 38 -23.53 0.61 -2.91
CA THR A 38 -24.41 0.04 -1.88
C THR A 38 -23.88 0.14 -0.47
N ARG A 39 -22.57 0.37 -0.29
CA ARG A 39 -21.99 0.53 1.05
C ARG A 39 -22.39 1.84 1.70
N THR A 40 -22.59 1.73 3.00
CA THR A 40 -22.78 2.82 3.96
C THR A 40 -21.65 2.74 4.99
N PRO A 41 -21.43 3.78 5.83
CA PRO A 41 -20.43 3.72 6.89
C PRO A 41 -20.57 2.49 7.81
N GLU A 42 -21.79 2.03 8.06
CA GLU A 42 -22.11 0.89 8.92
C GLU A 42 -21.83 -0.45 8.24
N THR A 43 -21.90 -0.51 6.91
CA THR A 43 -21.77 -1.75 6.13
C THR A 43 -20.44 -1.86 5.40
N ASP A 44 -19.60 -0.82 5.45
CA ASP A 44 -18.25 -0.78 4.87
C ASP A 44 -17.24 -1.61 5.67
N THR A 45 -17.38 -2.93 5.59
CA THR A 45 -16.50 -3.89 6.27
C THR A 45 -15.06 -3.81 5.76
N SER A 46 -14.86 -3.61 4.46
CA SER A 46 -13.54 -3.63 3.81
C SER A 46 -12.75 -2.35 4.11
N GLY A 47 -13.37 -1.18 3.95
CA GLY A 47 -12.76 0.09 4.34
C GLY A 47 -12.59 0.21 5.85
N GLY A 48 -13.57 -0.27 6.63
CA GLY A 48 -13.48 -0.35 8.09
C GLY A 48 -12.31 -1.20 8.56
N TYR A 49 -12.09 -2.37 7.96
CA TYR A 49 -10.91 -3.21 8.24
C TYR A 49 -9.61 -2.48 7.92
N LEU A 50 -9.45 -1.89 6.72
CA LEU A 50 -8.23 -1.15 6.37
C LEU A 50 -7.94 -0.02 7.35
N ARG A 51 -8.96 0.77 7.70
CA ARG A 51 -8.84 1.85 8.68
C ARG A 51 -8.36 1.32 10.03
N ALA A 52 -8.96 0.24 10.54
CA ALA A 52 -8.58 -0.36 11.81
C ALA A 52 -7.12 -0.86 11.79
N GLN A 53 -6.72 -1.54 10.71
CA GLN A 53 -5.39 -2.10 10.60
C GLN A 53 -4.30 -1.02 10.44
N LEU A 54 -4.57 0.04 9.68
CA LEU A 54 -3.68 1.19 9.57
C LEU A 54 -3.43 1.83 10.95
N LEU A 55 -4.50 2.04 11.72
CA LEU A 55 -4.39 2.59 13.09
C LEU A 55 -3.63 1.64 14.02
N ALA A 56 -3.93 0.33 13.96
CA ALA A 56 -3.24 -0.69 14.76
C ALA A 56 -1.74 -0.80 14.43
N ALA A 57 -1.35 -0.52 13.18
CA ALA A 57 0.04 -0.45 12.75
C ALA A 57 0.74 0.89 13.11
N GLY A 58 0.07 1.79 13.84
CA GLY A 58 0.63 3.07 14.29
C GLY A 58 0.61 4.19 13.23
N HIS A 59 -0.08 3.98 12.12
CA HIS A 59 -0.23 4.98 11.06
C HIS A 59 -1.34 6.00 11.38
N GLU A 60 -1.37 7.08 10.61
CA GLU A 60 -2.43 8.08 10.64
C GLU A 60 -3.43 7.80 9.53
N VAL A 61 -4.73 7.81 9.84
CA VAL A 61 -5.78 7.76 8.82
C VAL A 61 -6.33 9.17 8.61
N THR A 62 -5.91 9.83 7.52
CA THR A 62 -6.28 11.22 7.21
C THR A 62 -7.67 11.35 6.58
N GLY A 63 -8.23 10.24 6.11
CA GLY A 63 -9.59 10.18 5.59
C GLY A 63 -10.05 8.75 5.37
N HIS A 64 -11.33 8.49 5.63
CA HIS A 64 -12.03 7.26 5.27
C HIS A 64 -13.37 7.68 4.68
N ILE A 65 -13.55 7.48 3.37
CA ILE A 65 -14.73 7.92 2.64
C ILE A 65 -15.27 6.82 1.75
N ILE A 66 -16.56 6.93 1.42
CA ILE A 66 -17.25 6.06 0.45
C ILE A 66 -17.65 6.94 -0.74
N VAL A 67 -17.40 6.46 -1.96
CA VAL A 67 -17.80 7.11 -3.22
C VAL A 67 -18.53 6.11 -4.10
N ARG A 68 -19.35 6.61 -5.04
CA ARG A 68 -19.98 5.75 -6.06
C ARG A 68 -18.94 5.18 -7.02
N ASP A 69 -19.31 4.09 -7.71
CA ASP A 69 -18.53 3.53 -8.80
C ASP A 69 -18.69 4.38 -10.08
N ASP A 70 -18.30 5.65 -9.96
CA ASP A 70 -18.38 6.68 -10.98
C ASP A 70 -16.99 7.31 -11.19
N ALA A 71 -16.63 7.53 -12.46
CA ALA A 71 -15.29 7.96 -12.81
C ALA A 71 -14.95 9.37 -12.30
N VAL A 72 -15.93 10.27 -12.24
CA VAL A 72 -15.75 11.65 -11.77
C VAL A 72 -15.64 11.67 -10.24
N GLU A 73 -16.52 10.95 -9.55
CA GLU A 73 -16.48 10.84 -8.09
C GLU A 73 -15.17 10.22 -7.59
N ILE A 74 -14.77 9.08 -8.16
CA ILE A 74 -13.53 8.39 -7.81
C ILE A 74 -12.34 9.32 -8.06
N ARG A 75 -12.22 9.90 -9.26
CA ARG A 75 -11.10 10.79 -9.58
C ARG A 75 -11.02 11.98 -8.64
N SER A 76 -12.14 12.65 -8.38
CA SER A 76 -12.19 13.85 -7.54
C SER A 76 -11.79 13.53 -6.10
N ALA A 77 -12.27 12.41 -5.56
CA ALA A 77 -11.90 11.92 -4.24
C ALA A 77 -10.41 11.61 -4.13
N LEU A 78 -9.86 10.87 -5.10
CA LEU A 78 -8.44 10.51 -5.10
C LEU A 78 -7.54 11.74 -5.22
N VAL A 79 -7.80 12.64 -6.17
CA VAL A 79 -7.01 13.86 -6.36
C VAL A 79 -6.99 14.72 -5.10
N ARG A 80 -8.15 14.89 -4.44
CA ARG A 80 -8.26 15.65 -3.19
C ARG A 80 -7.46 14.99 -2.06
N LEU A 81 -7.61 13.68 -1.85
CA LEU A 81 -6.96 12.97 -0.74
C LEU A 81 -5.44 12.93 -0.90
N MET A 82 -4.94 12.72 -2.12
CA MET A 82 -3.50 12.65 -2.41
C MET A 82 -2.73 13.94 -2.07
N GLN A 83 -3.41 15.08 -1.90
CA GLN A 83 -2.77 16.32 -1.44
C GLN A 83 -2.40 16.29 0.05
N GLY A 84 -3.06 15.43 0.84
CA GLY A 84 -2.99 15.41 2.30
C GLY A 84 -2.43 14.13 2.91
N CYS A 85 -2.09 13.12 2.11
CA CYS A 85 -1.60 11.82 2.58
C CYS A 85 -0.38 11.35 1.79
N ASP A 86 0.34 10.37 2.35
CA ASP A 86 1.48 9.74 1.70
C ASP A 86 1.04 8.54 0.84
N ILE A 87 -0.10 7.93 1.20
CA ILE A 87 -0.70 6.79 0.49
C ILE A 87 -2.23 6.86 0.49
N VAL A 88 -2.84 6.48 -0.62
CA VAL A 88 -4.28 6.20 -0.74
C VAL A 88 -4.48 4.73 -1.07
N ILE A 89 -5.36 4.06 -0.33
CA ILE A 89 -5.76 2.67 -0.58
C ILE A 89 -7.25 2.65 -0.88
N THR A 90 -7.63 2.12 -2.05
CA THR A 90 -9.03 1.95 -2.43
C THR A 90 -9.49 0.50 -2.34
N SER A 91 -10.78 0.29 -2.13
CA SER A 91 -11.41 -1.03 -2.19
C SER A 91 -12.74 -0.94 -2.94
N GLY A 92 -12.91 -1.75 -3.99
CA GLY A 92 -14.15 -1.85 -4.76
C GLY A 92 -14.05 -1.33 -6.20
N GLY A 93 -15.10 -1.56 -7.00
CA GLY A 93 -15.22 -1.12 -8.40
C GLY A 93 -14.18 -1.70 -9.37
N THR A 94 -13.51 -2.80 -9.01
CA THR A 94 -12.46 -3.45 -9.82
C THR A 94 -12.95 -4.69 -10.58
N GLY A 95 -14.25 -4.96 -10.68
CA GLY A 95 -14.76 -6.10 -11.45
C GLY A 95 -14.57 -5.96 -12.97
N ILE A 96 -14.98 -6.94 -13.76
CA ILE A 96 -14.89 -6.87 -15.23
C ILE A 96 -16.16 -6.32 -15.90
N ALA A 97 -17.17 -5.93 -15.13
CA ALA A 97 -18.41 -5.42 -15.70
C ALA A 97 -18.19 -4.04 -16.31
N GLY A 98 -19.00 -3.67 -17.30
CA GLY A 98 -18.87 -2.37 -17.99
C GLY A 98 -19.01 -1.14 -17.08
N ARG A 99 -19.58 -1.32 -15.87
CA ARG A 99 -19.70 -0.28 -14.85
C ARG A 99 -18.47 -0.15 -13.92
N ASP A 100 -17.60 -1.15 -13.88
CA ASP A 100 -16.43 -1.17 -12.98
C ASP A 100 -15.31 -0.26 -13.53
N VAL A 101 -15.30 1.00 -13.10
CA VAL A 101 -14.44 2.06 -13.65
C VAL A 101 -13.20 2.37 -12.80
N THR A 102 -13.04 1.71 -11.65
CA THR A 102 -11.94 2.02 -10.71
C THR A 102 -10.55 1.84 -11.34
N ILE A 103 -10.32 0.71 -12.03
CA ILE A 103 -9.01 0.40 -12.60
C ILE A 103 -8.57 1.44 -13.66
N PRO A 104 -9.38 1.74 -14.71
CA PRO A 104 -9.03 2.81 -15.66
C PRO A 104 -8.78 4.18 -15.01
N VAL A 105 -9.58 4.55 -14.00
CA VAL A 105 -9.40 5.83 -13.30
C VAL A 105 -8.08 5.86 -12.54
N VAL A 106 -7.78 4.81 -11.78
CA VAL A 106 -6.55 4.71 -10.99
C VAL A 106 -5.32 4.67 -11.90
N GLU A 107 -5.35 3.86 -12.97
CA GLU A 107 -4.26 3.80 -13.97
C GLU A 107 -3.95 5.17 -14.56
N SER A 108 -4.99 5.95 -14.89
CA SER A 108 -4.81 7.30 -15.46
C SER A 108 -4.14 8.31 -14.50
N LEU A 109 -4.13 8.02 -13.19
CA LEU A 109 -3.50 8.86 -12.17
C LEU A 109 -2.08 8.43 -11.82
N ILE A 110 -1.71 7.20 -12.18
CA ILE A 110 -0.39 6.64 -11.92
C ILE A 110 0.61 7.18 -12.95
N VAL A 111 1.69 7.77 -12.44
CA VAL A 111 2.84 8.22 -13.23
C VAL A 111 3.86 7.10 -13.39
N LYS A 112 4.04 6.29 -12.33
CA LYS A 112 4.99 5.17 -12.34
C LYS A 112 4.34 3.93 -11.72
N PRO A 113 4.01 2.90 -12.51
CA PRO A 113 3.35 1.71 -12.00
C PRO A 113 4.31 0.87 -11.15
N ILE A 114 3.75 0.16 -10.16
CA ILE A 114 4.40 -0.91 -9.39
C ILE A 114 3.70 -2.23 -9.80
N PRO A 115 4.04 -2.80 -10.97
CA PRO A 115 3.31 -3.96 -11.52
C PRO A 115 3.36 -5.18 -10.59
N GLY A 116 4.47 -5.35 -9.87
CA GLY A 116 4.67 -6.42 -8.90
C GLY A 116 3.61 -6.48 -7.80
N PHE A 117 2.94 -5.36 -7.47
CA PHE A 117 1.84 -5.38 -6.52
C PHE A 117 0.66 -6.23 -7.02
N GLY A 118 0.19 -5.98 -8.25
CA GLY A 118 -0.94 -6.70 -8.83
C GLY A 118 -0.58 -8.17 -9.14
N GLU A 119 0.67 -8.42 -9.53
CA GLU A 119 1.19 -9.76 -9.80
C GLU A 119 1.24 -10.62 -8.54
N LEU A 120 1.88 -10.11 -7.47
CA LEU A 120 1.96 -10.81 -6.19
C LEU A 120 0.58 -10.97 -5.55
N PHE A 121 -0.29 -9.97 -5.67
CA PHE A 121 -1.66 -10.08 -5.20
C PHE A 121 -2.42 -11.23 -5.88
N ARG A 122 -2.30 -11.37 -7.21
CA ARG A 122 -2.91 -12.49 -7.93
C ARG A 122 -2.29 -13.83 -7.56
N MET A 123 -0.98 -13.88 -7.33
CA MET A 123 -0.30 -15.10 -6.86
C MET A 123 -0.83 -15.55 -5.50
N LEU A 124 -0.91 -14.62 -4.52
CA LEU A 124 -1.48 -14.90 -3.21
C LEU A 124 -2.96 -15.29 -3.29
N SER A 125 -3.73 -14.60 -4.14
CA SER A 125 -5.14 -14.92 -4.38
C SER A 125 -5.31 -16.29 -5.01
N TYR A 126 -4.44 -16.70 -5.93
CA TYR A 126 -4.50 -18.01 -6.58
C TYR A 126 -4.38 -19.15 -5.55
N ALA A 127 -3.55 -18.99 -4.52
CA ALA A 127 -3.44 -19.96 -3.43
C ALA A 127 -4.76 -20.11 -2.63
N GLN A 128 -5.64 -19.09 -2.64
CA GLN A 128 -6.89 -19.11 -1.90
C GLN A 128 -8.12 -19.48 -2.75
N VAL A 129 -8.19 -18.96 -3.98
CA VAL A 129 -9.38 -19.07 -4.84
C VAL A 129 -9.10 -19.75 -6.18
N GLY A 130 -7.89 -20.26 -6.40
CA GLY A 130 -7.49 -20.96 -7.62
C GLY A 130 -7.67 -20.09 -8.86
N GLY A 131 -8.18 -20.69 -9.95
CA GLY A 131 -8.33 -20.03 -11.25
C GLY A 131 -9.17 -18.74 -11.23
N ALA A 132 -10.04 -18.55 -10.24
CA ALA A 132 -10.81 -17.31 -10.09
C ALA A 132 -9.92 -16.07 -9.87
N ALA A 133 -8.69 -16.26 -9.36
CA ALA A 133 -7.70 -15.19 -9.21
C ALA A 133 -7.34 -14.51 -10.54
N MET A 134 -7.55 -15.18 -11.68
CA MET A 134 -7.36 -14.59 -13.01
C MET A 134 -8.22 -13.33 -13.23
N LEU A 135 -9.41 -13.27 -12.63
CA LEU A 135 -10.32 -12.13 -12.75
C LEU A 135 -10.02 -11.02 -11.73
N SER A 136 -9.11 -11.26 -10.80
CA SER A 136 -8.81 -10.33 -9.73
C SER A 136 -7.95 -9.17 -10.24
N ARG A 137 -8.54 -7.97 -10.26
CA ARG A 137 -7.85 -6.75 -10.65
C ARG A 137 -7.45 -5.94 -9.41
N ALA A 138 -6.15 -5.87 -9.18
CA ALA A 138 -5.52 -4.99 -8.21
C ALA A 138 -4.28 -4.38 -8.86
N LEU A 139 -3.98 -3.13 -8.54
CA LEU A 139 -2.80 -2.44 -9.05
C LEU A 139 -2.35 -1.35 -8.08
N GLY A 140 -1.10 -0.96 -8.21
CA GLY A 140 -0.50 0.08 -7.38
C GLY A 140 0.55 0.86 -8.15
N GLY A 141 0.80 2.08 -7.71
CA GLY A 141 1.79 2.93 -8.34
C GLY A 141 1.96 4.25 -7.64
N LEU A 142 2.88 5.05 -8.19
CA LEU A 142 3.15 6.41 -7.73
C LEU A 142 2.35 7.38 -8.58
N THR A 143 1.74 8.36 -7.93
CA THR A 143 1.08 9.50 -8.56
C THR A 143 1.92 10.76 -8.36
N ARG A 144 1.42 11.92 -8.82
CA ARG A 144 2.02 13.24 -8.53
C ARG A 144 1.71 13.69 -7.09
N GLY A 145 2.12 12.93 -6.07
CA GLY A 145 1.85 13.29 -4.67
C GLY A 145 1.90 12.17 -3.66
N ALA A 146 1.43 11.00 -4.04
CA ALA A 146 1.23 9.90 -3.12
C ALA A 146 1.42 8.55 -3.81
N LEU A 147 1.53 7.51 -3.01
CA LEU A 147 1.27 6.15 -3.46
C LEU A 147 -0.24 5.94 -3.60
N LEU A 148 -0.66 5.16 -4.60
CA LEU A 148 -2.06 4.82 -4.83
C LEU A 148 -2.17 3.33 -5.12
N PHE A 149 -2.99 2.63 -4.35
CA PHE A 149 -3.28 1.21 -4.50
C PHE A 149 -4.78 0.98 -4.63
N ALA A 150 -5.19 0.22 -5.65
CA ALA A 150 -6.57 -0.18 -5.86
C ALA A 150 -6.74 -1.68 -5.63
N LEU A 151 -7.66 -2.02 -4.73
CA LEU A 151 -7.96 -3.39 -4.31
C LEU A 151 -9.38 -3.79 -4.71
N PRO A 152 -9.66 -5.09 -4.91
CA PRO A 152 -11.04 -5.57 -4.98
C PRO A 152 -11.85 -5.25 -3.72
N GLY A 153 -13.18 -5.24 -3.88
CA GLY A 153 -14.12 -4.82 -2.83
C GLY A 153 -14.35 -5.82 -1.70
N SER A 154 -13.98 -7.09 -1.88
CA SER A 154 -14.24 -8.13 -0.88
C SER A 154 -13.27 -8.02 0.30
N LEU A 155 -13.77 -8.31 1.51
CA LEU A 155 -12.95 -8.28 2.72
C LEU A 155 -11.74 -9.22 2.61
N ASN A 156 -11.92 -10.41 2.04
CA ASN A 156 -10.84 -11.37 1.85
C ASN A 156 -9.73 -10.83 0.91
N ALA A 157 -10.10 -10.15 -0.19
CA ALA A 157 -9.11 -9.54 -1.08
C ALA A 157 -8.33 -8.43 -0.38
N VAL A 158 -9.02 -7.62 0.42
CA VAL A 158 -8.40 -6.56 1.22
C VAL A 158 -7.46 -7.13 2.28
N GLN A 159 -7.87 -8.19 2.99
CA GLN A 159 -7.01 -8.90 3.96
C GLN A 159 -5.77 -9.48 3.28
N THR A 160 -5.94 -10.12 2.12
CA THR A 160 -4.83 -10.67 1.32
C THR A 160 -3.81 -9.60 0.93
N ALA A 161 -4.27 -8.46 0.44
CA ALA A 161 -3.40 -7.36 0.06
C ALA A 161 -2.73 -6.69 1.28
N TRP A 162 -3.48 -6.50 2.37
CA TRP A 162 -2.96 -5.87 3.58
C TRP A 162 -1.91 -6.77 4.25
N GLU A 163 -2.29 -7.99 4.63
CA GLU A 163 -1.47 -8.90 5.43
C GLU A 163 -0.31 -9.47 4.62
N GLY A 164 -0.54 -9.78 3.35
CA GLY A 164 0.47 -10.42 2.51
C GLY A 164 1.45 -9.46 1.84
N LEU A 165 1.12 -8.16 1.72
CA LEU A 165 1.92 -7.21 0.93
C LEU A 165 2.12 -5.87 1.62
N LEU A 166 1.04 -5.15 1.99
CA LEU A 166 1.15 -3.74 2.35
C LEU A 166 1.64 -3.50 3.77
N ARG A 167 1.19 -4.30 4.74
CA ARG A 167 1.44 -4.11 6.18
C ARG A 167 2.92 -3.86 6.50
N ASP A 168 3.79 -4.71 5.97
CA ASP A 168 5.21 -4.69 6.30
C ASP A 168 6.05 -3.82 5.33
N GLN A 169 5.42 -3.28 4.27
CA GLN A 169 6.11 -2.52 3.23
C GLN A 169 5.75 -1.03 3.23
N LEU A 170 4.65 -0.62 3.84
CA LEU A 170 4.16 0.76 3.85
C LEU A 170 5.23 1.81 4.21
N GLY A 171 5.91 1.62 5.34
CA GLY A 171 6.96 2.55 5.77
C GLY A 171 8.13 2.60 4.78
N HIS A 172 8.55 1.45 4.27
CA HIS A 172 9.65 1.35 3.30
C HIS A 172 9.28 2.01 1.96
N LEU A 173 8.07 1.77 1.46
CA LEU A 173 7.56 2.38 0.22
C LEU A 173 7.57 3.91 0.31
N VAL A 174 7.04 4.47 1.41
CA VAL A 174 7.00 5.93 1.61
C VAL A 174 8.42 6.50 1.73
N PHE A 175 9.31 5.81 2.45
CA PHE A 175 10.71 6.20 2.56
C PHE A 175 11.42 6.27 1.20
N GLU A 176 11.29 5.22 0.38
CA GLU A 176 11.92 5.18 -0.94
C GLU A 176 11.38 6.27 -1.88
N VAL A 177 10.07 6.53 -1.85
CA VAL A 177 9.47 7.62 -2.63
C VAL A 177 10.02 8.98 -2.22
N ALA A 178 10.12 9.24 -0.91
CA ALA A 178 10.66 10.50 -0.40
C ALA A 178 12.15 10.68 -0.74
N ARG A 179 12.95 9.61 -0.68
CA ARG A 179 14.38 9.63 -0.96
C ARG A 179 14.70 9.88 -2.44
N GLN A 180 13.89 9.33 -3.34
CA GLN A 180 14.14 9.39 -4.78
C GLN A 180 13.62 10.67 -5.47
N GLY A 181 12.97 11.59 -4.73
CA GLY A 181 12.59 12.91 -5.24
C GLY A 181 11.62 12.86 -6.42
N GLN A 182 10.52 12.12 -6.29
CA GLN A 182 9.57 11.93 -7.39
C GLN A 182 8.73 13.20 -7.68
N PRO A 183 8.41 13.48 -8.97
CA PRO A 183 7.65 14.68 -9.35
C PRO A 183 6.28 14.73 -8.65
N GLY A 184 6.05 15.78 -7.88
CA GLY A 184 4.78 16.02 -7.19
C GLY A 184 4.66 15.37 -5.82
N ALA A 185 5.57 14.48 -5.41
CA ALA A 185 5.63 14.01 -4.02
C ALA A 185 5.77 15.25 -3.12
N ALA A 186 4.88 15.39 -2.12
CA ALA A 186 5.01 16.46 -1.15
C ALA A 186 6.45 16.43 -0.61
N ALA A 187 7.16 17.57 -0.69
CA ALA A 187 8.51 17.66 -0.16
C ALA A 187 8.54 17.06 1.26
N PRO A 188 9.59 16.31 1.63
CA PRO A 188 9.69 15.74 2.97
C PRO A 188 9.47 16.87 3.98
N ARG A 189 8.36 16.79 4.74
CA ARG A 189 7.97 17.87 5.63
C ARG A 189 8.91 17.86 6.85
N PRO A 190 9.27 19.03 7.42
CA PRO A 190 10.22 19.12 8.52
C PRO A 190 9.81 18.17 9.67
N GLY A 191 10.70 17.25 10.06
CA GLY A 191 10.45 16.23 11.10
C GLY A 191 10.33 14.78 10.61
N GLN A 192 10.21 14.54 9.30
CA GLN A 192 10.14 13.19 8.72
C GLN A 192 11.53 12.54 8.51
N LEU A 193 12.58 13.36 8.44
CA LEU A 193 13.99 12.95 8.44
C LEU A 193 14.67 13.51 9.69
N GLY A 194 14.70 12.75 10.78
CA GLY A 194 15.57 13.08 11.91
C GLY A 194 14.98 12.80 13.30
N ARG A 195 15.13 11.57 13.77
CA ARG A 195 15.49 11.26 15.17
C ARG A 195 16.32 9.98 15.25
N HIS A 196 17.44 9.90 14.52
CA HIS A 196 18.54 8.99 14.87
C HIS A 196 19.87 9.69 14.63
N ALA A 197 20.17 10.68 15.48
CA ALA A 197 21.54 11.10 15.69
C ALA A 197 22.23 10.02 16.52
N ASN A 198 23.07 9.24 15.84
CA ASN A 198 24.32 8.65 16.29
C ASN A 198 24.57 8.70 17.83
N THR A 199 24.35 7.59 18.54
CA THR A 199 24.78 7.40 19.94
C THR A 199 26.01 6.51 20.07
N ALA A 200 26.77 6.27 19.00
CA ALA A 200 27.96 5.42 19.03
C ALA A 200 29.32 6.19 19.05
N GLY A 201 29.32 7.51 19.32
CA GLY A 201 30.54 8.33 19.21
C GLY A 201 30.96 9.14 20.44
N ALA A 202 30.24 9.11 21.56
CA ALA A 202 30.44 10.08 22.65
C ALA A 202 30.77 9.47 24.03
N GLN A 203 31.32 8.26 24.08
CA GLN A 203 31.68 7.60 25.35
C GLN A 203 33.15 7.19 25.51
N LEU A 204 34.07 7.68 24.67
CA LEU A 204 35.51 7.40 24.80
C LEU A 204 36.39 8.65 25.00
N ALA A 205 35.85 9.78 25.46
CA ALA A 205 36.63 11.00 25.71
C ALA A 205 36.39 11.63 27.09
N ARG A 206 36.19 10.80 28.14
CA ARG A 206 36.21 11.24 29.55
C ARG A 206 36.76 10.15 30.45
N GLN A 207 38.03 9.80 30.27
CA GLN A 207 38.88 9.17 31.28
C GLN A 207 40.32 9.66 31.07
N GLU A 208 40.52 10.96 31.23
CA GLU A 208 41.81 11.55 31.61
C GLU A 208 41.51 12.76 32.48
N GLU A 209 41.28 12.48 33.77
CA GLU A 209 41.53 13.28 34.98
C GLU A 209 41.20 12.41 36.19
#